data_AF-A0A7L2HJV9-F1
#
_entry.id   AF-A0A7L2HJV9-F1
#
_cell.length_a   1.000
_cell.length_b   1.000
_cell.length_c   1.000
_cell.angle_alpha   90.00
_cell.angle_beta   90.00
_cell.angle_gamma   90.00
#
_symmetry.space_group_name_H-M   'P 1'
#
loop_
_entity.id
_entity.type
_entity.pdbx_description
1 polymer ?
#
loop_
_entity_poly.entity_id
_entity_poly.type
_entity_poly.pdbx_seq_one_letter_code
_entity_poly.pdbx_strand_id
1 'polypeptide(L)'
;LSQFIVQCLNPYHKPDCKVGRLATTKDFKHLARELAHSIMNKELKYCKNPEDLTCNKNVKDKTKEYIEKHMQKFGAVYKPKEDTDLE
;
A
#
# COMPACT_ATOMS: atom_id res chain seq x y z
N LEU A 1 -6.60 -5.74 7.30
CA LEU A 1 -5.49 -5.15 6.51
C LEU A 1 -5.87 -3.83 5.84
N SER A 2 -6.92 -3.80 5.01
CA SER A 2 -7.35 -2.60 4.25
C SER A 2 -7.45 -1.31 5.08
N GLN A 3 -8.10 -1.35 6.25
CA GLN A 3 -8.21 -0.19 7.13
C GLN A 3 -6.85 0.33 7.64
N PHE A 4 -5.88 -0.56 7.88
CA PHE A 4 -4.52 -0.17 8.29
C PHE A 4 -3.75 0.48 7.15
N ILE A 5 -3.90 -0.04 5.92
CA ILE A 5 -3.33 0.57 4.71
C ILE A 5 -3.87 1.99 4.53
N VAL A 6 -5.18 2.19 4.65
CA VAL A 6 -5.80 3.53 4.60
C VAL A 6 -5.20 4.47 5.64
N GLN A 7 -4.96 4.00 6.87
CA GLN A 7 -4.28 4.79 7.89
C GLN A 7 -2.85 5.16 7.53
N CYS A 8 -2.08 4.23 6.94
CA CYS A 8 -0.73 4.49 6.44
C CYS A 8 -0.73 5.45 5.24
N LEU A 9 -1.78 5.46 4.42
CA LEU A 9 -1.91 6.32 3.25
C LEU A 9 -2.38 7.74 3.56
N ASN A 10 -3.11 7.96 4.66
CA ASN A 10 -3.59 9.28 5.07
C ASN A 10 -2.53 10.41 5.03
N PRO A 11 -1.29 10.22 5.55
CA PRO A 11 -0.26 11.27 5.45
C PRO A 11 0.12 11.62 3.99
N TYR A 12 0.03 10.67 3.06
CA TYR A 12 0.31 10.90 1.64
C TYR A 12 -0.79 11.69 0.92
N HIS A 13 -2.01 11.72 1.47
CA HIS A 13 -3.12 12.52 0.94
C HIS A 13 -3.05 13.99 1.40
N LYS A 14 -2.16 14.33 2.34
CA LYS A 14 -2.01 15.71 2.81
C LYS A 14 -1.34 16.58 1.75
N PRO A 15 -1.74 17.86 1.64
CA PRO A 15 -1.15 18.77 0.67
C PRO A 15 0.34 19.08 0.95
N ASP A 16 0.78 18.95 2.19
CA ASP A 16 2.17 19.15 2.63
C ASP A 16 3.07 17.92 2.35
N CYS A 17 2.51 16.82 1.84
CA CYS A 17 3.28 15.63 1.57
C CYS A 17 4.30 15.88 0.43
N LYS A 18 5.58 15.65 0.73
CA LYS A 18 6.70 15.92 -0.18
C LYS A 18 7.08 14.72 -1.05
N VAL A 19 6.58 13.53 -0.74
CA VAL A 19 6.93 12.27 -1.41
C VAL A 19 5.69 11.41 -1.59
N GLY A 20 5.42 10.94 -2.81
CA GLY A 20 4.27 10.07 -3.10
C GLY A 20 2.93 10.74 -2.82
N ARG A 21 2.86 12.08 -2.92
CA ARG A 21 1.61 12.81 -2.63
C ARG A 21 0.47 12.34 -3.52
N LEU A 22 -0.64 11.99 -2.90
CA LEU A 22 -1.87 11.61 -3.57
C LEU A 22 -2.70 12.88 -3.80
N ALA A 23 -2.87 13.27 -5.06
CA ALA A 23 -3.58 14.50 -5.41
C ALA A 23 -5.11 14.32 -5.41
N THR A 24 -5.59 13.11 -5.69
CA THR A 24 -7.03 12.83 -5.78
C THR A 24 -7.46 11.65 -4.90
N THR A 25 -8.71 11.69 -4.47
CA THR A 25 -9.35 10.57 -3.76
C THR A 25 -9.45 9.32 -4.64
N LYS A 26 -9.46 9.46 -5.97
CA LYS A 26 -9.46 8.34 -6.91
C LYS A 26 -8.13 7.58 -6.82
N ASP A 27 -7.01 8.30 -6.86
CA ASP A 27 -5.68 7.70 -6.72
C ASP A 27 -5.51 7.06 -5.35
N PHE A 28 -5.97 7.73 -4.29
CA PHE A 28 -5.95 7.19 -2.93
C PHE A 28 -6.67 5.84 -2.83
N LYS A 29 -7.91 5.77 -3.35
CA LYS A 29 -8.71 4.54 -3.33
C LYS A 29 -8.08 3.43 -4.17
N HIS A 30 -7.57 3.79 -5.35
CA HIS A 30 -6.92 2.84 -6.24
C HIS A 30 -5.67 2.25 -5.57
N LEU A 31 -4.80 3.09 -5.03
CA LEU A 31 -3.55 2.68 -4.40
C LEU A 31 -3.78 1.88 -3.12
N ALA A 32 -4.79 2.24 -2.32
CA ALA A 32 -5.18 1.45 -1.15
C ALA A 32 -5.59 0.02 -1.53
N ARG A 33 -6.33 -0.13 -2.64
CA ARG A 33 -6.76 -1.42 -3.16
C ARG A 33 -5.58 -2.21 -3.73
N GLU A 34 -4.74 -1.57 -4.54
CA GLU A 34 -3.54 -2.17 -5.14
C GLU A 34 -2.59 -2.70 -4.06
N LEU A 35 -2.27 -1.88 -3.06
CA LEU A 35 -1.41 -2.29 -1.95
C LEU A 35 -2.02 -3.45 -1.16
N ALA A 36 -3.33 -3.42 -0.89
CA ALA A 36 -4.01 -4.50 -0.19
C ALA A 36 -3.88 -5.82 -0.96
N HIS A 37 -4.06 -5.78 -2.28
CA HIS A 37 -3.95 -6.95 -3.14
C HIS A 37 -2.51 -7.45 -3.23
N SER A 38 -1.55 -6.55 -3.45
CA SER A 38 -0.13 -6.88 -3.56
C SER A 38 0.42 -7.49 -2.27
N ILE A 39 0.09 -6.94 -1.10
CA ILE A 39 0.48 -7.50 0.20
C ILE A 39 -0.18 -8.85 0.43
N MET A 40 -1.48 -8.98 0.16
CA MET A 40 -2.20 -10.23 0.34
C MET A 40 -1.66 -11.34 -0.55
N ASN A 41 -1.38 -11.05 -1.83
CA ASN A 41 -0.79 -12.00 -2.76
C ASN A 41 0.63 -12.41 -2.33
N LYS A 42 1.43 -11.43 -1.87
CA LYS A 42 2.76 -11.71 -1.33
C LYS A 42 2.70 -12.63 -0.13
N GLU A 43 1.83 -12.35 0.84
CA GLU A 43 1.70 -13.18 2.02
C GLU A 43 1.10 -14.57 1.70
N LEU A 44 0.19 -14.69 0.73
CA LEU A 44 -0.31 -16.00 0.23
C LEU A 44 0.83 -16.87 -0.36
N LYS A 45 1.89 -16.28 -0.92
CA LYS A 45 3.08 -17.05 -1.35
C LYS A 45 3.87 -17.63 -0.17
N TYR A 46 3.80 -17.02 1.01
CA TYR A 46 4.51 -17.47 2.22
C TYR A 46 3.62 -18.23 3.21
N CYS A 47 2.31 -17.97 3.22
CA CYS A 47 1.31 -18.63 4.07
C CYS A 47 0.54 -19.67 3.25
N LYS A 48 0.77 -20.96 3.55
CA LYS A 48 0.01 -22.07 2.96
C LYS A 48 -1.46 -22.10 3.43
N ASN A 49 -1.78 -21.47 4.55
CA ASN A 49 -3.12 -21.44 5.14
C ASN A 49 -3.62 -19.99 5.28
N PRO A 50 -4.82 -19.65 4.78
CA PRO A 50 -5.38 -18.30 4.90
C PRO A 50 -5.69 -17.90 6.35
N GLU A 51 -5.80 -18.87 7.26
CA GLU A 51 -6.05 -18.65 8.70
C GLU A 51 -4.80 -18.14 9.44
N ASP A 52 -3.61 -18.45 8.93
CA ASP A 52 -2.33 -17.96 9.48
C ASP A 52 -2.10 -16.48 9.12
N LEU A 53 -2.84 -15.97 8.12
CA LEU A 53 -2.80 -14.59 7.65
C LEU A 53 -3.50 -13.63 8.63
N THR A 54 -3.06 -13.62 9.88
CA THR A 54 -3.56 -12.69 10.89
C THR A 54 -2.84 -11.36 10.74
N CYS A 55 -3.59 -10.24 10.72
CA CYS A 55 -3.04 -8.88 10.77
C CYS A 55 -2.42 -8.57 12.15
N ASN A 56 -1.32 -9.25 12.47
CA ASN A 56 -0.55 -9.09 13.70
C ASN A 56 0.46 -7.92 13.58
N LYS A 57 1.19 -7.64 14.66
CA LYS A 57 2.17 -6.53 14.70
C LYS A 57 3.26 -6.64 13.62
N ASN A 58 3.79 -7.83 13.37
CA ASN A 58 4.78 -8.11 12.32
C ASN A 58 4.21 -7.83 10.92
N VAL A 59 2.98 -8.27 10.63
CA VAL A 59 2.33 -7.97 9.34
C VAL A 59 2.11 -6.47 9.17
N LYS A 60 1.72 -5.77 10.23
CA LYS A 60 1.53 -4.30 10.22
C LYS A 60 2.86 -3.56 9.98
N ASP A 61 3.93 -3.93 10.66
CA ASP A 61 5.26 -3.32 10.46
C ASP A 61 5.76 -3.54 9.02
N LYS A 62 5.69 -4.78 8.52
CA LYS A 62 6.06 -5.11 7.13
C LYS A 62 5.20 -4.35 6.12
N THR A 63 3.90 -4.25 6.36
CA THR A 63 2.96 -3.50 5.52
C THR A 63 3.36 -2.03 5.48
N LYS A 64 3.62 -1.42 6.64
CA LYS A 64 4.01 -0.01 6.74
C LYS A 64 5.31 0.25 5.98
N GLU A 65 6.36 -0.53 6.23
CA GLU A 65 7.65 -0.38 5.55
C GLU A 65 7.50 -0.57 4.03
N TYR A 66 6.68 -1.53 3.61
CA TYR A 66 6.40 -1.76 2.19
C TYR A 66 5.72 -0.55 1.55
N ILE A 67 4.71 0.04 2.20
CA ILE A 67 4.04 1.26 1.71
C ILE A 67 5.04 2.42 1.64
N GLU A 68 5.85 2.64 2.67
CA GLU A 68 6.85 3.72 2.68
C GLU A 68 7.85 3.58 1.52
N LYS A 69 8.43 2.39 1.34
CA LYS A 69 9.33 2.09 0.22
C LYS A 69 8.64 2.22 -1.14
N HIS A 70 7.38 1.82 -1.23
CA HIS A 70 6.59 1.93 -2.47
C HIS A 70 6.38 3.40 -2.82
N MET A 71 5.97 4.23 -1.85
CA MET A 71 5.75 5.67 -2.03
C MET A 71 7.02 6.43 -2.42
N GLN A 72 8.16 6.07 -1.82
CA GLN A 72 9.45 6.66 -2.16
C GLN A 72 9.82 6.49 -3.65
N LYS A 73 9.30 5.48 -4.35
CA LYS A 73 9.55 5.28 -5.78
C LYS A 73 8.87 6.30 -6.69
N PHE A 74 7.79 6.95 -6.22
CA PHE A 74 7.01 7.88 -7.05
C PHE A 74 7.57 9.30 -7.05
N GLY A 75 8.63 9.60 -6.29
CA GLY A 75 9.16 10.96 -6.17
C GLY A 75 8.17 11.85 -5.44
N ALA A 76 7.94 13.10 -5.89
CA ALA A 76 7.14 14.07 -5.14
C ALA A 76 5.62 13.78 -5.15
N VAL A 77 5.08 13.28 -6.26
CA VAL A 77 3.65 13.07 -6.48
C VAL A 77 3.44 11.66 -6.98
N TYR A 78 2.46 10.96 -6.40
CA TYR A 78 2.05 9.65 -6.88
C TYR A 78 1.54 9.77 -8.31
N LYS A 79 2.18 9.05 -9.22
CA LYS A 79 1.69 8.84 -10.59
C LYS A 79 1.31 7.37 -10.69
N PRO A 80 0.03 7.03 -10.86
CA PRO A 80 -0.33 5.65 -11.16
C PRO A 80 0.44 5.27 -12.43
N LYS A 81 1.22 4.19 -12.37
CA LYS A 81 1.68 3.57 -13.60
C LYS A 81 0.44 3.03 -14.28
N GLU A 82 0.12 3.53 -15.47
CA GLU A 82 -0.70 2.80 -16.41
C GLU A 82 -0.03 1.43 -16.57
N ASP A 83 -0.74 0.37 -16.16
CA ASP A 83 -0.34 -1.02 -16.23
C ASP A 83 1.03 -1.36 -15.60
N THR A 84 1.00 -1.89 -14.39
CA THR A 84 1.92 -2.98 -14.06
C THR A 84 1.06 -4.17 -13.72
N ASP A 85 0.81 -4.91 -14.79
CA ASP A 85 0.18 -6.21 -14.85
C ASP A 85 0.57 -7.11 -13.66
N LEU A 86 -0.45 -7.80 -13.18
CA LEU A 86 -0.35 -8.85 -12.19
C LEU A 86 0.38 -10.05 -12.80
N GLU A 87 1.66 -10.23 -12.44
CA GLU A 87 2.35 -11.54 -12.50
C GLU A 87 2.90 -11.95 -11.11
#